data_AF-A0A1F9ZVF6-F1
#
_entry.id   AF-A0A1F9ZVF6-F1
#
_cell.length_a   1.000
_cell.length_b   1.000
_cell.length_c   1.000
_cell.angle_alpha   90.00
_cell.angle_beta   90.00
_cell.angle_gamma   90.00
#
_symmetry.space_group_name_H-M   'P 1'
#
loop_
_entity.id
_entity.type
_entity.pdbx_description
1 polymer ?
#
loop_
_entity_poly.entity_id
_entity_poly.type
_entity_poly.pdbx_seq_one_letter_code
_entity_poly.pdbx_strand_id
1 'polypeptide(L)'
;MSIMKAEWNKAIQRFVLNNLGQMDQDDVEAWLEGKLELAPMLEAPLRALSHHRDQMLRELHQITPMEIFDRFQKEHPELVFKDKDKTIVRIGRELEVLKSIVVTL
;
A
#
# COMPACT_ATOMS: atom_id res chain seq x y z
N MET A 1 9.24 3.74 -19.41
CA MET A 1 9.26 3.35 -17.99
C MET A 1 8.04 3.99 -17.34
N SER A 2 7.15 3.25 -16.66
CA SER A 2 5.96 3.88 -16.05
C SER A 2 6.39 4.77 -14.88
N ILE A 3 5.69 5.90 -14.68
CA ILE A 3 5.93 6.83 -13.56
C ILE A 3 5.90 6.09 -12.22
N MET A 4 4.98 5.13 -12.07
CA MET A 4 4.84 4.29 -10.88
C MET A 4 6.08 3.44 -10.59
N LYS A 5 6.72 2.86 -11.62
CA LYS A 5 7.96 2.08 -11.44
C LYS A 5 9.12 2.97 -10.97
N ALA A 6 9.18 4.22 -11.45
CA ALA A 6 10.22 5.16 -11.04
C ALA A 6 10.04 5.61 -9.58
N GLU A 7 8.81 5.90 -9.14
CA GLU A 7 8.54 6.27 -7.74
C GLU A 7 8.76 5.10 -6.78
N TRP A 8 8.38 3.89 -7.17
CA TRP A 8 8.67 2.68 -6.39
C TRP A 8 10.18 2.46 -6.20
N ASN A 9 10.96 2.56 -7.29
CA ASN A 9 12.41 2.42 -7.21
C ASN A 9 13.04 3.46 -6.27
N LYS A 10 12.55 4.72 -6.30
CA LYS A 10 13.00 5.76 -5.37
C LYS A 10 12.64 5.42 -3.91
N ALA A 11 11.45 4.89 -3.67
CA ALA A 11 11.01 4.50 -2.32
C ALA A 11 11.89 3.38 -1.75
N ILE A 12 12.19 2.36 -2.56
CA ILE A 12 13.09 1.26 -2.17
C ILE A 12 14.51 1.76 -1.92
N GLN A 13 15.05 2.62 -2.79
CA GLN A 13 16.36 3.22 -2.58
C GLN A 13 16.42 4.01 -1.27
N ARG A 14 15.44 4.87 -1.01
CA ARG A 14 15.35 5.62 0.26
C ARG A 14 15.21 4.70 1.45
N PHE A 15 14.42 3.63 1.35
CA PHE A 15 14.27 2.65 2.41
C PHE A 15 15.61 2.00 2.76
N VAL A 16 16.37 1.52 1.77
CA VAL A 16 17.69 0.92 1.99
C VAL A 16 18.69 1.96 2.53
N LEU A 17 18.76 3.14 1.93
CA LEU A 17 19.68 4.21 2.33
C LEU A 17 19.40 4.72 3.75
N ASN A 18 18.13 4.83 4.14
CA ASN A 18 17.78 5.24 5.50
C ASN A 18 18.25 4.23 6.53
N ASN A 19 18.10 2.92 6.25
CA ASN A 19 18.56 1.87 7.17
C ASN A 19 20.10 1.83 7.25
N LEU A 20 20.80 1.93 6.11
CA LEU A 20 22.26 2.06 6.10
C LEU A 20 22.73 3.32 6.84
N GLY A 21 22.00 4.43 6.71
CA GLY A 21 22.31 5.68 7.41
C GLY A 21 22.05 5.67 8.92
N GLN A 22 21.45 4.61 9.47
CA GLN A 22 21.34 4.40 10.92
C GLN A 22 22.50 3.58 11.50
N MET A 23 23.33 2.97 10.65
CA MET A 23 24.48 2.17 11.08
C MET A 23 25.62 3.08 11.51
N ASP A 24 26.36 2.68 12.55
CA ASP A 24 27.61 3.33 12.89
C ASP A 24 28.76 2.86 11.97
N GLN A 25 29.94 3.46 12.15
CA GLN A 25 31.09 3.19 11.29
C GLN A 25 31.54 1.72 11.39
N ASP A 26 31.49 1.12 12.57
CA ASP A 26 31.92 -0.26 12.83
C ASP A 26 30.94 -1.25 12.18
N ASP A 27 29.64 -0.97 12.28
CA ASP A 27 28.59 -1.75 11.62
C ASP A 27 28.71 -1.70 10.08
N VAL A 28 29.03 -0.53 9.51
CA VAL A 28 29.24 -0.37 8.06
C VAL A 28 30.46 -1.19 7.61
N GLU A 29 31.55 -1.14 8.35
CA GLU A 29 32.76 -1.93 8.05
C GLU A 29 32.46 -3.44 8.14
N ALA A 30 31.75 -3.87 9.18
CA ALA A 30 31.33 -5.27 9.31
C ALA A 30 30.42 -5.72 8.16
N TRP A 31 29.54 -4.85 7.67
CA TRP A 31 28.69 -5.14 6.51
C TRP A 31 29.49 -5.26 5.21
N LEU A 32 30.44 -4.34 4.97
CA LEU A 32 31.32 -4.37 3.80
C LEU A 32 32.21 -5.61 3.76
N GLU A 33 32.62 -6.11 4.93
CA GLU A 33 33.39 -7.35 5.08
C GLU A 33 32.52 -8.62 5.05
N GLY A 34 31.19 -8.49 4.91
CA GLY A 34 30.25 -9.61 4.90
C GLY A 34 30.07 -10.29 6.27
N LYS A 35 30.49 -9.64 7.35
CA LYS A 35 30.34 -10.11 8.74
C LYS A 35 28.98 -9.70 9.35
N LEU A 36 28.33 -8.71 8.75
CA LEU A 36 26.98 -8.26 9.10
C LEU A 36 26.09 -8.35 7.85
N GLU A 37 24.87 -8.85 8.00
CA GLU A 37 23.88 -8.88 6.92
C GLU A 37 22.75 -7.88 7.17
N LEU A 38 22.45 -7.05 6.18
CA LEU A 38 21.34 -6.10 6.24
C LEU A 38 19.97 -6.78 6.15
N ALA A 39 19.89 -7.92 5.43
CA ALA A 39 18.61 -8.56 5.11
C ALA A 39 17.80 -8.99 6.34
N PRO A 40 18.38 -9.63 7.38
CA PRO A 40 17.68 -9.92 8.63
C PRO A 40 17.14 -8.68 9.34
N MET A 41 17.87 -7.56 9.28
CA MET A 41 17.44 -6.29 9.91
C MET A 41 16.22 -5.69 9.21
N LEU A 42 16.13 -5.87 7.89
CA LEU A 42 15.02 -5.40 7.08
C LEU A 42 13.81 -6.35 7.10
N GLU A 43 13.95 -7.56 7.64
CA GLU A 43 12.87 -8.55 7.62
C GLU A 43 11.62 -8.05 8.35
N ALA A 44 11.77 -7.52 9.56
CA ALA A 44 10.65 -7.00 10.35
C ALA A 44 9.86 -5.88 9.63
N PRO A 45 10.49 -4.79 9.14
CA PRO A 45 9.76 -3.76 8.39
C PRO A 45 9.17 -4.27 7.07
N LEU A 46 9.84 -5.17 6.34
CA LEU A 46 9.30 -5.77 5.13
C LEU A 46 8.06 -6.65 5.42
N ARG A 47 8.10 -7.43 6.50
CA ARG A 47 6.93 -8.20 6.96
C ARG A 47 5.79 -7.30 7.41
N ALA A 48 6.08 -6.18 8.07
CA ALA A 48 5.06 -5.20 8.45
C ALA A 48 4.37 -4.60 7.21
N LEU A 49 5.12 -4.27 6.16
CA LEU A 49 4.55 -3.81 4.88
C LEU A 49 3.65 -4.88 4.24
N SER A 50 4.08 -6.13 4.22
CA SER A 50 3.24 -7.25 3.75
C SER A 50 1.97 -7.40 4.59
N HIS A 51 2.08 -7.29 5.92
CA HIS A 51 0.93 -7.39 6.81
C HIS A 51 -0.08 -6.26 6.58
N HIS A 52 0.39 -5.03 6.36
CA HIS A 52 -0.46 -3.90 6.04
C HIS A 52 -1.15 -4.04 4.69
N ARG A 53 -0.47 -4.59 3.67
CA ARG A 53 -1.12 -4.94 2.39
C ARG A 53 -2.23 -5.95 2.61
N ASP A 54 -1.97 -7.01 3.36
CA ASP A 54 -2.96 -8.06 3.63
C ASP A 54 -4.14 -7.52 4.46
N GLN A 55 -3.88 -6.60 5.40
CA GLN A 55 -4.92 -5.89 6.14
C GLN A 55 -5.77 -5.03 5.21
N MET A 56 -5.16 -4.23 4.33
CA MET A 56 -5.86 -3.40 3.35
C MET A 56 -6.75 -4.26 2.43
N LEU A 57 -6.25 -5.41 1.97
CA LEU A 57 -7.05 -6.37 1.21
C LEU A 57 -8.26 -6.87 2.00
N ARG A 58 -8.05 -7.28 3.26
CA ARG A 58 -9.14 -7.75 4.13
C ARG A 58 -10.21 -6.68 4.31
N GLU A 59 -9.82 -5.44 4.55
CA GLU A 59 -10.75 -4.32 4.70
C GLU A 59 -11.51 -4.04 3.40
N LEU A 60 -10.84 -4.01 2.25
CA LEU A 60 -11.49 -3.87 0.94
C LEU A 60 -12.46 -5.02 0.62
N HIS A 61 -12.19 -6.23 1.10
CA HIS A 61 -13.10 -7.37 0.94
C HIS A 61 -14.38 -7.26 1.81
N GLN A 62 -14.32 -6.54 2.92
CA GLN A 62 -15.45 -6.38 3.84
C GLN A 62 -16.39 -5.24 3.45
N ILE A 63 -15.89 -4.26 2.67
CA ILE A 63 -16.68 -3.09 2.27
C ILE A 63 -17.64 -3.45 1.13
N THR A 64 -18.92 -3.14 1.31
CA THR A 64 -19.93 -3.32 0.26
C THR A 64 -20.11 -2.04 -0.57
N PRO A 65 -20.44 -2.15 -1.87
CA PRO A 65 -20.70 -0.96 -2.71
C PRO A 65 -21.87 -0.11 -2.19
N MET A 66 -22.88 -0.74 -1.60
CA MET A 66 -24.04 -0.07 -1.01
C MET A 66 -23.64 0.75 0.23
N GLU A 67 -22.80 0.19 1.10
CA GLU A 67 -22.32 0.89 2.29
C GLU A 67 -21.52 2.15 1.93
N ILE A 68 -20.65 2.08 0.91
CA ILE A 68 -19.92 3.26 0.41
C ILE A 68 -20.91 4.30 -0.09
N PHE A 69 -21.87 3.88 -0.92
CA PHE A 69 -22.86 4.79 -1.48
C PHE A 69 -23.68 5.49 -0.39
N ASP A 70 -24.18 4.74 0.58
CA ASP A 70 -25.01 5.28 1.66
C ASP A 70 -24.22 6.25 2.55
N ARG A 71 -22.95 5.95 2.88
CA ARG A 71 -22.07 6.87 3.60
C ARG A 71 -21.78 8.13 2.78
N PHE A 72 -21.42 7.97 1.52
CA PHE A 72 -21.09 9.10 0.65
C PHE A 72 -22.29 10.04 0.46
N GLN A 73 -23.49 9.49 0.27
CA GLN A 73 -24.72 10.28 0.14
C GLN A 73 -25.09 11.00 1.45
N LYS A 74 -24.79 10.39 2.61
CA LYS A 74 -24.96 11.01 3.92
C LYS A 74 -23.99 12.17 4.14
N GLU A 75 -22.75 12.03 3.68
CA GLU A 75 -21.70 13.05 3.78
C GLU A 75 -21.87 14.18 2.76
N HIS A 76 -22.48 13.88 1.61
CA HIS A 76 -22.68 14.80 0.50
C HIS A 76 -24.15 14.85 0.03
N PRO A 77 -25.08 15.32 0.88
CA PRO A 77 -26.51 15.37 0.54
C PRO A 77 -26.84 16.31 -0.62
N GLU A 78 -25.94 17.24 -0.97
CA GLU A 78 -26.05 18.14 -2.10
C GLU A 78 -25.91 17.45 -3.46
N LEU A 79 -25.28 16.26 -3.51
CA LEU A 79 -25.05 15.52 -4.74
C LEU A 79 -26.25 14.64 -5.10
N VAL A 80 -26.81 14.86 -6.28
CA VAL A 80 -27.98 14.11 -6.77
C VAL A 80 -27.55 12.96 -7.68
N PHE A 81 -27.76 11.74 -7.21
CA PHE A 81 -27.54 10.52 -7.99
C PHE A 81 -28.82 10.13 -8.73
N LYS A 82 -28.86 10.40 -10.04
CA LYS A 82 -30.03 10.13 -10.89
C LYS A 82 -30.38 8.64 -11.01
N ASP A 83 -29.37 7.78 -10.90
CA ASP A 83 -29.50 6.33 -11.03
C ASP A 83 -28.67 5.67 -9.93
N LYS A 84 -29.35 5.27 -8.84
CA LYS A 84 -28.73 4.66 -7.66
C LYS A 84 -28.07 3.34 -8.02
N ASP A 85 -28.77 2.47 -8.75
CA ASP A 85 -28.28 1.12 -9.07
C ASP A 85 -27.03 1.17 -9.95
N LYS A 86 -27.03 2.04 -10.98
CA LYS A 86 -25.84 2.24 -11.83
C LYS A 86 -24.65 2.78 -11.04
N THR A 87 -24.90 3.66 -10.06
CA THR A 87 -23.85 4.21 -9.20
C THR A 87 -23.25 3.12 -8.30
N ILE A 88 -24.09 2.31 -7.65
CA ILE A 88 -23.66 1.19 -6.81
C ILE A 88 -22.85 0.18 -7.64
N VAL A 89 -23.30 -0.16 -8.85
CA VAL A 89 -22.55 -1.03 -9.77
C VAL A 89 -21.19 -0.44 -10.13
N ARG A 90 -21.10 0.87 -10.36
CA ARG A 90 -19.83 1.54 -10.64
C ARG A 90 -18.88 1.47 -9.44
N ILE A 91 -19.37 1.75 -8.24
CA ILE A 91 -18.59 1.63 -7.00
C ILE A 91 -18.04 0.21 -6.86
N GLY A 92 -18.87 -0.82 -7.11
CA GLY A 92 -18.41 -2.21 -7.08
C GLY A 92 -17.27 -2.49 -8.06
N ARG A 93 -17.34 -1.96 -9.28
CA ARG A 93 -16.24 -2.11 -10.26
C ARG A 93 -14.95 -1.43 -9.80
N GLU A 94 -15.04 -0.24 -9.22
CA GLU A 94 -13.86 0.46 -8.68
C GLU A 94 -13.25 -0.30 -7.51
N LEU A 95 -14.06 -0.87 -6.61
CA LEU A 95 -13.56 -1.69 -5.51
C LEU A 95 -12.80 -2.93 -6.01
N GLU A 96 -13.29 -3.60 -7.06
CA GLU A 96 -12.57 -4.73 -7.66
C GLU A 96 -11.25 -4.30 -8.31
N VAL A 97 -11.21 -3.14 -8.96
CA VAL A 97 -9.97 -2.57 -9.49
C VAL A 97 -8.98 -2.26 -8.36
N LEU A 98 -9.45 -1.64 -7.26
CA LEU A 98 -8.61 -1.36 -6.09
C LEU A 98 -8.03 -2.64 -5.49
N LYS A 99 -8.86 -3.68 -5.29
CA LYS A 99 -8.38 -5.00 -4.83
C LYS A 99 -7.30 -5.55 -5.76
N SER A 100 -7.52 -5.49 -7.08
CA SER A 100 -6.53 -5.98 -8.05
C SER A 100 -5.19 -5.25 -7.96
N ILE A 101 -5.22 -3.93 -7.71
CA ILE A 101 -4.00 -3.14 -7.52
C ILE A 101 -3.28 -3.62 -6.26
N VAL A 102 -3.98 -3.74 -5.13
CA VAL A 102 -3.37 -4.13 -3.85
C VAL A 102 -2.82 -5.55 -3.87
N VAL A 103 -3.46 -6.49 -4.58
CA VAL A 103 -2.93 -7.86 -4.79
C VAL A 103 -1.59 -7.85 -5.53
N THR A 104 -1.36 -6.87 -6.40
CA THR A 104 -0.13 -6.75 -7.20
C THR A 104 0.99 -5.95 -6.51
N LEU A 105 0.78 -5.47 -5.28
CA LEU A 105 1.79 -4.82 -4.44
C LEU A 105 2.66 -5.85 -3.69
#